data_AF-A0A3R7S3F7-F1
#
_entry.id   AF-A0A3R7S3F7-F1
#
_cell.length_a   1.000
_cell.length_b   1.000
_cell.length_c   1.000
_cell.angle_alpha   90.00
_cell.angle_beta   90.00
_cell.angle_gamma   90.00
#
_symmetry.space_group_name_H-M   'P 1'
#
loop_
_entity.id
_entity.type
_entity.pdbx_description
1 polymer ?
#
loop_
_entity_poly.entity_id
_entity_poly.type
_entity_poly.pdbx_seq_one_letter_code
_entity_poly.pdbx_strand_id
1 'polypeptide(L)'
;MPVAHGNMRRLRQMRVHGSNGFRLINNTHFFPLFGDEPSIALRPVIVHTLAKYLWRNKMKLLGAPLSPFVRKAVIVAAEKNLDYEYDPRPSPLGWPEDFEKINPLKRIPALLPDADKPDFAINDSSAICAYFEKLQPEPALYPSAAEAYGRALWLEEVADTELANKVGMLVFRPVFFNLAAGKPADIDSAKSGFEKLSEVLLPYLESQLGDADWFAGDMFSIADIAVTAQLMNLDMVGFAVPEDRFPRLRAHYTRCIARLSIAACVKGIEKFISTSGFKFERIIA
;
A
#
# COMPACT_ATOMS: atom_id res chain seq x y z
N MET A 1 -33.79 -48.93 -51.23
CA MET A 1 -33.31 -47.68 -51.87
C MET A 1 -32.87 -46.72 -50.77
N PRO A 2 -31.77 -45.97 -50.92
CA PRO A 2 -30.48 -46.33 -51.53
C PRO A 2 -29.58 -47.04 -50.48
N VAL A 3 -28.92 -48.16 -50.74
CA VAL A 3 -27.73 -48.37 -51.60
C VAL A 3 -26.47 -47.67 -51.07
N ALA A 4 -25.55 -48.46 -50.52
CA ALA A 4 -24.19 -48.07 -50.12
C ALA A 4 -23.24 -47.95 -51.32
N HIS A 5 -22.02 -47.41 -51.11
CA HIS A 5 -20.72 -47.67 -51.76
C HIS A 5 -19.69 -46.72 -51.09
N GLY A 6 -18.42 -47.02 -50.85
CA GLY A 6 -17.66 -48.25 -51.09
C GLY A 6 -16.14 -47.97 -51.02
N ASN A 7 -15.50 -48.37 -49.92
CA ASN A 7 -14.06 -48.63 -49.71
C ASN A 7 -12.92 -47.81 -50.39
N MET A 8 -12.05 -47.30 -49.50
CA MET A 8 -10.57 -47.44 -49.52
C MET A 8 -9.82 -47.62 -50.86
N ARG A 9 -8.81 -46.77 -51.07
CA ARG A 9 -7.44 -47.25 -51.40
C ARG A 9 -6.36 -46.36 -50.75
N ARG A 10 -5.40 -47.02 -50.10
CA ARG A 10 -4.17 -46.41 -49.55
C ARG A 10 -3.16 -46.19 -50.67
N LEU A 11 -2.24 -45.22 -50.52
CA LEU A 11 -0.82 -45.50 -50.23
C LEU A 11 0.05 -44.22 -50.14
N ARG A 12 0.75 -44.08 -49.00
CA ARG A 12 2.13 -43.57 -48.77
C ARG A 12 2.73 -42.57 -49.79
N GLN A 13 3.35 -41.48 -49.36
CA GLN A 13 4.64 -41.50 -48.63
C GLN A 13 4.94 -40.18 -47.86
N MET A 14 5.75 -40.28 -46.77
CA MET A 14 6.83 -39.36 -46.29
C MET A 14 6.58 -37.83 -46.20
N ARG A 15 7.07 -37.01 -45.26
CA ARG A 15 7.99 -37.03 -44.07
C ARG A 15 7.74 -35.67 -43.35
N VAL A 16 8.04 -35.37 -42.07
CA VAL A 16 8.52 -36.14 -40.88
C VAL A 16 7.92 -35.48 -39.60
N HIS A 17 8.48 -35.67 -38.40
CA HIS A 17 8.00 -35.12 -37.12
C HIS A 17 8.23 -33.61 -36.88
N GLY A 18 7.37 -33.03 -36.04
CA GLY A 18 7.59 -31.79 -35.28
C GLY A 18 6.70 -31.77 -34.03
N SER A 19 7.21 -32.29 -32.91
CA SER A 19 6.49 -32.35 -31.63
C SER A 19 6.67 -31.06 -30.82
N ASN A 20 5.60 -30.27 -30.66
CA ASN A 20 5.62 -29.06 -29.83
C ASN A 20 5.59 -29.41 -28.33
N GLY A 21 6.77 -29.66 -27.75
CA GLY A 21 6.99 -29.54 -26.32
C GLY A 21 7.32 -28.08 -25.97
N PHE A 22 6.74 -27.57 -24.88
CA PHE A 22 7.10 -26.25 -24.34
C PHE A 22 8.56 -26.21 -23.94
N ARG A 23 9.26 -25.11 -24.25
CA ARG A 23 10.54 -24.78 -23.64
C ARG A 23 10.63 -23.28 -23.34
N LEU A 24 10.83 -22.96 -22.07
CA LEU A 24 11.30 -21.63 -21.66
C LEU A 24 12.64 -21.37 -22.35
N ILE A 25 12.80 -20.17 -22.91
CA ILE A 25 14.10 -19.64 -23.33
C ILE A 25 14.31 -18.32 -22.58
N ASN A 26 15.47 -18.22 -21.93
CA ASN A 26 15.82 -17.15 -21.03
C ASN A 26 15.93 -15.78 -21.73
N ASN A 27 15.70 -14.71 -20.97
CA ASN A 27 16.11 -13.36 -21.35
C ASN A 27 17.59 -13.34 -21.73
N THR A 28 17.90 -13.04 -22.99
CA THR A 28 19.24 -12.65 -23.45
C THR A 28 19.19 -11.20 -23.91
N HIS A 29 20.05 -10.37 -23.32
CA HIS A 29 20.19 -8.97 -23.69
C HIS A 29 20.66 -8.83 -25.14
N PHE A 30 19.84 -8.20 -25.98
CA PHE A 30 20.30 -7.59 -27.23
C PHE A 30 20.71 -6.14 -26.95
N PHE A 31 21.99 -5.92 -26.68
CA PHE A 31 22.61 -4.63 -26.97
C PHE A 31 22.98 -4.63 -28.47
N PRO A 32 22.50 -3.67 -29.28
CA PRO A 32 23.06 -3.47 -30.60
C PRO A 32 24.48 -2.88 -30.45
N LEU A 33 25.43 -3.44 -31.18
CA LEU A 33 26.73 -2.80 -31.40
C LEU A 33 26.48 -1.52 -32.21
N PHE A 34 26.85 -0.37 -31.66
CA PHE A 34 26.76 0.90 -32.37
C PHE A 34 27.81 0.96 -33.47
N GLY A 35 27.35 1.05 -34.72
CA GLY A 35 28.13 1.61 -35.83
C GLY A 35 27.71 3.07 -36.06
N ASP A 36 28.58 3.85 -36.68
CA ASP A 36 28.42 5.30 -36.84
C ASP A 36 27.25 5.71 -37.76
N GLU A 37 26.71 6.91 -37.50
CA GLU A 37 25.57 7.63 -38.12
C GLU A 37 24.14 7.34 -37.59
N PRO A 38 23.21 8.31 -37.74
CA PRO A 38 23.24 9.67 -37.21
C PRO A 38 22.19 9.82 -36.07
N SER A 39 22.03 11.02 -35.51
CA SER A 39 21.15 11.26 -34.35
C SER A 39 19.67 10.94 -34.60
N ILE A 40 19.26 9.72 -34.25
CA ILE A 40 17.84 9.34 -34.18
C ILE A 40 17.19 10.12 -33.04
N ALA A 41 16.53 11.23 -33.38
CA ALA A 41 15.61 11.91 -32.49
C ALA A 41 14.48 10.94 -32.11
N LEU A 42 14.58 10.33 -30.93
CA LEU A 42 13.58 9.44 -30.37
C LEU A 42 12.21 10.14 -30.39
N ARG A 43 11.19 9.47 -30.95
CA ARG A 43 9.84 10.04 -31.09
C ARG A 43 9.31 10.49 -29.71
N PRO A 44 8.61 11.63 -29.58
CA PRO A 44 8.23 12.21 -28.29
C PRO A 44 7.51 11.22 -27.35
N VAL A 45 6.66 10.35 -27.89
CA VAL A 45 5.96 9.30 -27.13
C VAL A 45 6.94 8.31 -26.49
N ILE A 46 7.96 7.85 -27.23
CA ILE A 46 8.97 6.91 -26.73
C ILE A 46 9.85 7.59 -25.68
N VAL A 47 10.25 8.85 -25.90
CA VAL A 47 10.99 9.64 -24.90
C VAL A 47 10.18 9.82 -23.63
N HIS A 48 8.91 10.18 -23.73
CA HIS A 48 8.02 10.37 -22.57
C HIS A 48 7.81 9.06 -21.80
N THR A 49 7.57 7.95 -22.49
CA THR A 49 7.44 6.63 -21.85
C THR A 49 8.73 6.19 -21.17
N LEU A 50 9.88 6.32 -21.84
CA LEU A 50 11.18 5.98 -21.25
C LEU A 50 11.54 6.90 -20.07
N ALA A 51 11.26 8.20 -20.17
CA ALA A 51 11.45 9.13 -19.07
C ALA A 51 10.57 8.77 -17.87
N LYS A 52 9.28 8.44 -18.07
CA LYS A 52 8.38 7.98 -17.00
C LYS A 52 8.88 6.69 -16.34
N TYR A 53 9.49 5.77 -17.09
CA TYR A 53 10.12 4.55 -16.57
C TYR A 53 11.42 4.81 -15.80
N LEU A 54 12.36 5.55 -16.40
CA LEU A 54 13.66 5.87 -15.78
C LEU A 54 13.48 6.68 -14.48
N TRP A 55 12.45 7.52 -14.44
CA TRP A 55 12.10 8.31 -13.27
C TRP A 55 11.42 7.47 -12.17
N ARG A 56 10.51 6.54 -12.51
CA ARG A 56 9.97 5.54 -11.54
C ARG A 56 11.09 4.73 -10.87
N ASN A 57 12.11 4.32 -11.63
CA ASN A 57 13.28 3.61 -11.10
C ASN A 57 14.17 4.42 -10.13
N LYS A 58 13.90 5.73 -9.94
CA LYS A 58 14.61 6.58 -8.97
C LYS A 58 13.73 7.03 -7.79
N MET A 59 12.45 6.67 -7.78
CA MET A 59 11.55 7.06 -6.70
C MET A 59 11.87 6.25 -5.44
N LYS A 60 12.05 6.92 -4.29
CA LYS A 60 12.28 6.27 -2.99
C LYS A 60 11.22 6.66 -1.98
N LEU A 61 10.60 5.68 -1.34
CA LEU A 61 9.70 5.88 -0.20
C LEU A 61 10.44 5.54 1.10
N LEU A 62 10.47 6.48 2.03
CA LEU A 62 11.26 6.40 3.26
C LEU A 62 10.36 6.36 4.50
N GLY A 63 10.64 5.42 5.40
CA GLY A 63 10.05 5.38 6.74
C GLY A 63 9.73 3.98 7.24
N ALA A 64 9.74 3.79 8.56
CA ALA A 64 9.51 2.49 9.21
C ALA A 64 8.15 1.82 8.85
N PRO A 65 8.13 0.49 8.60
CA PRO A 65 6.94 -0.24 8.12
C PRO A 65 5.81 -0.37 9.15
N LEU A 66 6.08 -0.05 10.42
CA LEU A 66 5.08 -0.04 11.49
C LEU A 66 4.32 1.30 11.60
N SER A 67 4.73 2.34 10.86
CA SER A 67 3.99 3.61 10.83
C SER A 67 2.71 3.48 10.00
N PRO A 68 1.54 3.93 10.51
CA PRO A 68 0.28 3.85 9.76
C PRO A 68 0.32 4.78 8.54
N PHE A 69 0.96 5.95 8.68
CA PHE A 69 1.17 6.90 7.60
C PHE A 69 2.05 6.34 6.47
N VAL A 70 3.07 5.53 6.82
CA VAL A 70 3.90 4.83 5.81
C VAL A 70 3.07 3.77 5.10
N ARG A 71 2.25 2.99 5.85
CA ARG A 71 1.34 2.01 5.27
C ARG A 71 0.34 2.64 4.31
N LYS A 72 -0.24 3.81 4.65
CA LYS A 72 -1.13 4.56 3.75
C LYS A 72 -0.45 4.81 2.39
N ALA A 73 0.76 5.37 2.40
CA ALA A 73 1.53 5.63 1.18
C ALA A 73 1.90 4.33 0.42
N VAL A 74 2.30 3.26 1.12
CA VAL A 74 2.60 1.94 0.52
C VAL A 74 1.37 1.32 -0.15
N ILE A 75 0.20 1.38 0.50
CA ILE A 75 -1.05 0.84 -0.03
C ILE A 75 -1.50 1.62 -1.26
N VAL A 76 -1.45 2.96 -1.22
CA VAL A 76 -1.74 3.81 -2.39
C VAL A 76 -0.79 3.51 -3.54
N ALA A 77 0.52 3.41 -3.29
CA ALA A 77 1.49 3.04 -4.33
C ALA A 77 1.19 1.66 -4.96
N ALA A 78 0.77 0.68 -4.14
CA ALA A 78 0.38 -0.65 -4.61
C ALA A 78 -0.92 -0.66 -5.44
N GLU A 79 -1.97 0.03 -4.99
CA GLU A 79 -3.22 0.21 -5.75
C GLU A 79 -2.98 0.93 -7.09
N LYS A 80 -2.07 1.91 -7.10
CA LYS A 80 -1.63 2.64 -8.30
C LYS A 80 -0.59 1.90 -9.14
N ASN A 81 -0.15 0.69 -8.76
CA ASN A 81 0.91 -0.06 -9.44
C ASN A 81 2.15 0.81 -9.74
N LEU A 82 2.65 1.50 -8.71
CA LEU A 82 3.84 2.36 -8.74
C LEU A 82 5.05 1.61 -8.16
N ASP A 83 6.14 1.56 -8.93
CA ASP A 83 7.42 1.03 -8.47
C ASP A 83 8.20 2.10 -7.70
N TYR A 84 8.87 1.69 -6.62
CA TYR A 84 9.77 2.54 -5.82
C TYR A 84 10.78 1.68 -5.07
N GLU A 85 11.94 2.26 -4.73
CA GLU A 85 12.85 1.70 -3.73
C GLU A 85 12.34 2.05 -2.32
N TYR A 86 12.35 1.10 -1.40
CA TYR A 86 11.85 1.30 -0.04
C TYR A 86 13.00 1.38 0.97
N ASP A 87 13.10 2.50 1.69
CA ASP A 87 14.07 2.69 2.77
C ASP A 87 13.37 2.67 4.15
N PRO A 88 13.44 1.56 4.91
CA PRO A 88 12.80 1.46 6.21
C PRO A 88 13.58 2.15 7.34
N ARG A 89 14.77 2.72 7.08
CA ARG A 89 15.68 3.20 8.14
C ARG A 89 15.17 4.42 8.91
N PRO A 90 14.56 5.46 8.30
CA PRO A 90 14.00 6.58 9.05
C PRO A 90 12.87 6.14 9.98
N SER A 91 13.05 6.34 11.29
CA SER A 91 12.10 5.89 12.29
C SER A 91 12.14 6.74 13.57
N PRO A 92 11.06 6.74 14.38
CA PRO A 92 11.10 7.32 15.73
C PRO A 92 12.09 6.65 16.69
N LEU A 93 12.65 5.48 16.34
CA LEU A 93 13.68 4.77 17.11
C LEU A 93 15.11 5.16 16.68
N GLY A 94 15.26 5.81 15.52
CA GLY A 94 16.55 6.17 14.94
C GLY A 94 16.37 6.86 13.60
N TRP A 95 17.02 8.02 13.45
CA TRP A 95 17.05 8.79 12.21
C TRP A 95 18.41 8.60 11.54
N PRO A 96 18.47 8.33 10.22
CA PRO A 96 19.71 8.44 9.46
C PRO A 96 20.33 9.84 9.59
N GLU A 97 21.64 9.89 9.40
CA GLU A 97 22.37 11.15 9.24
C GLU A 97 21.73 12.00 8.14
N ASP A 98 21.72 13.33 8.32
CA ASP A 98 21.17 14.30 7.39
C ASP A 98 19.67 14.17 7.05
N PHE A 99 18.88 13.35 7.74
CA PHE A 99 17.45 13.17 7.42
C PHE A 99 16.64 14.48 7.50
N GLU A 100 17.04 15.45 8.32
CA GLU A 100 16.50 16.81 8.37
C GLU A 100 16.59 17.58 7.04
N LYS A 101 17.54 17.24 6.15
CA LYS A 101 17.65 17.82 4.80
C LYS A 101 16.53 17.32 3.88
N ILE A 102 15.97 16.14 4.15
CA ILE A 102 14.81 15.55 3.46
C ILE A 102 13.52 16.00 4.13
N ASN A 103 13.45 15.90 5.47
CA ASN A 103 12.29 16.31 6.26
C ASN A 103 12.72 17.03 7.55
N PRO A 104 12.69 18.37 7.60
CA PRO A 104 13.11 19.13 8.78
C PRO A 104 12.22 18.90 10.01
N LEU A 105 11.00 18.36 9.83
CA LEU A 105 10.10 18.00 10.93
C LEU A 105 10.46 16.64 11.57
N LYS A 106 11.40 15.89 11.00
CA LYS A 106 11.76 14.50 11.37
C LYS A 106 10.52 13.61 11.55
N ARG A 107 9.73 13.52 10.47
CA ARG A 107 8.51 12.69 10.37
C ARG A 107 8.64 11.68 9.22
N ILE A 108 7.78 10.67 9.25
CA ILE A 108 7.65 9.64 8.20
C ILE A 108 6.17 9.44 7.86
N PRO A 109 5.83 9.12 6.59
CA PRO A 109 6.72 8.91 5.45
C PRO A 109 7.36 10.20 4.91
N ALA A 110 8.44 10.01 4.15
CA ALA A 110 8.95 10.97 3.18
C ALA A 110 9.09 10.26 1.83
N LEU A 111 8.83 10.96 0.73
CA LEU A 111 9.05 10.47 -0.63
C LEU A 111 10.14 11.32 -1.28
N LEU A 112 11.13 10.67 -1.87
CA LEU A 112 12.00 11.28 -2.87
C LEU A 112 11.45 10.88 -4.25
N PRO A 113 10.80 11.79 -5.00
CA PRO A 113 10.27 11.45 -6.32
C PRO A 113 11.39 11.18 -7.33
N ASP A 114 12.57 11.75 -7.12
CA ASP A 114 13.83 11.46 -7.81
C ASP A 114 14.95 11.46 -6.76
N ALA A 115 15.57 10.31 -6.50
CA ALA A 115 16.62 10.15 -5.47
C ALA A 115 17.80 11.10 -5.63
N ASP A 116 18.10 11.54 -6.86
CA ASP A 116 19.20 12.44 -7.16
C ASP A 116 18.85 13.92 -6.85
N LYS A 117 17.61 14.20 -6.42
CA LYS A 117 17.08 15.55 -6.14
C LYS A 117 16.37 15.60 -4.78
N PRO A 118 17.10 15.40 -3.67
CA PRO A 118 16.52 15.33 -2.33
C PRO A 118 15.75 16.60 -1.92
N ASP A 119 16.11 17.77 -2.45
CA ASP A 119 15.44 19.05 -2.17
C ASP A 119 13.97 19.10 -2.63
N PHE A 120 13.54 18.18 -3.52
CA PHE A 120 12.15 18.00 -3.95
C PHE A 120 11.42 16.89 -3.18
N ALA A 121 11.85 16.60 -1.95
CA ALA A 121 11.17 15.66 -1.06
C ALA A 121 9.71 16.06 -0.82
N ILE A 122 8.80 15.11 -1.03
CA ILE A 122 7.39 15.26 -0.65
C ILE A 122 7.22 14.61 0.72
N ASN A 123 6.89 15.43 1.70
CA ASN A 123 6.72 15.02 3.09
C ASN A 123 5.23 14.97 3.45
N ASP A 124 4.92 14.14 4.45
CA ASP A 124 3.55 13.76 4.85
C ASP A 124 2.86 12.79 3.88
N SER A 125 2.17 11.81 4.47
CA SER A 125 1.46 10.76 3.76
C SER A 125 0.35 11.28 2.84
N SER A 126 -0.39 12.32 3.22
CA SER A 126 -1.52 12.81 2.42
C SER A 126 -1.04 13.55 1.16
N ALA A 127 0.05 14.32 1.29
CA ALA A 127 0.73 14.94 0.15
C ALA A 127 1.34 13.90 -0.81
N ILE A 128 1.93 12.83 -0.26
CA ILE A 128 2.46 11.70 -1.04
C ILE A 128 1.33 10.95 -1.78
N CYS A 129 0.18 10.72 -1.13
CA CYS A 129 -0.95 10.03 -1.76
C CYS A 129 -1.59 10.87 -2.87
N ALA A 130 -1.78 12.18 -2.65
CA ALA A 130 -2.23 13.11 -3.68
C ALA A 130 -1.23 13.22 -4.85
N TYR A 131 0.07 13.12 -4.56
CA TYR A 131 1.11 13.07 -5.60
C TYR A 131 1.01 11.79 -6.45
N PHE A 132 0.85 10.63 -5.81
CA PHE A 132 0.64 9.35 -6.51
C PHE A 132 -0.64 9.36 -7.36
N GLU A 133 -1.73 9.97 -6.87
CA GLU A 133 -2.97 10.18 -7.63
C GLU A 133 -2.74 10.97 -8.92
N LYS A 134 -1.93 12.05 -8.88
CA LYS A 134 -1.62 12.84 -10.08
C LYS A 134 -0.63 12.16 -11.01
N LEU A 135 0.34 11.42 -10.47
CA LEU A 135 1.31 10.66 -11.25
C LEU A 135 0.67 9.49 -12.03
N GLN A 136 -0.34 8.87 -11.42
CA GLN A 136 -1.07 7.75 -11.98
C GLN A 136 -2.56 7.88 -11.60
N PRO A 137 -3.38 8.53 -12.46
CA PRO A 137 -4.80 8.75 -12.17
C PRO A 137 -5.61 7.46 -11.99
N GLU A 138 -5.30 6.39 -12.72
CA GLU A 138 -6.08 5.14 -12.68
C GLU A 138 -5.35 3.99 -11.96
N PRO A 139 -6.03 3.22 -11.09
CA PRO A 139 -7.44 3.38 -10.67
C PRO A 139 -7.60 4.57 -9.72
N ALA A 140 -8.64 5.39 -9.89
CA ALA A 140 -8.90 6.55 -9.02
C ALA A 140 -9.11 6.15 -7.55
N LEU A 141 -8.43 6.84 -6.61
CA LEU A 141 -8.62 6.67 -5.15
C LEU A 141 -9.21 7.91 -4.48
N TYR A 142 -9.29 9.02 -5.21
CA TYR A 142 -9.97 10.25 -4.81
C TYR A 142 -11.17 10.43 -5.75
N PRO A 143 -12.43 10.41 -5.26
CA PRO A 143 -13.62 10.48 -6.10
C PRO A 143 -13.68 11.75 -6.96
N SER A 144 -14.30 11.68 -8.15
CA SER A 144 -14.44 12.86 -9.04
C SER A 144 -15.62 13.77 -8.67
N ALA A 145 -16.68 13.22 -8.06
CA ALA A 145 -17.84 13.99 -7.60
C ALA A 145 -17.48 14.81 -6.35
N ALA A 146 -17.79 16.11 -6.36
CA ALA A 146 -17.33 17.06 -5.35
C ALA A 146 -17.68 16.67 -3.90
N GLU A 147 -18.90 16.17 -3.67
CA GLU A 147 -19.35 15.73 -2.34
C GLU A 147 -18.58 14.50 -1.85
N ALA A 148 -18.44 13.48 -2.71
CA ALA A 148 -17.69 12.27 -2.39
C ALA A 148 -16.18 12.55 -2.19
N TYR A 149 -15.61 13.45 -2.98
CA TYR A 149 -14.23 13.93 -2.82
C TYR A 149 -14.04 14.64 -1.48
N GLY A 150 -14.91 15.60 -1.15
CA GLY A 150 -14.87 16.31 0.13
C GLY A 150 -15.03 15.36 1.33
N ARG A 151 -15.91 14.37 1.22
CA ARG A 151 -16.09 13.32 2.24
C ARG A 151 -14.85 12.44 2.40
N ALA A 152 -14.23 12.05 1.30
CA ALA A 152 -13.01 11.23 1.32
C ALA A 152 -11.84 11.99 1.97
N LEU A 153 -11.64 13.27 1.63
CA LEU A 153 -10.62 14.12 2.26
C LEU A 153 -10.90 14.37 3.75
N TRP A 154 -12.16 14.62 4.13
CA TRP A 154 -12.53 14.80 5.54
C TRP A 154 -12.20 13.55 6.37
N LEU A 155 -12.51 12.36 5.86
CA LEU A 155 -12.25 11.11 6.58
C LEU A 155 -10.77 10.68 6.53
N GLU A 156 -10.01 11.07 5.49
CA GLU A 156 -8.54 11.03 5.50
C GLU A 156 -7.99 11.90 6.63
N GLU A 157 -8.41 13.17 6.73
CA GLU A 157 -7.96 14.11 7.78
C GLU A 157 -8.31 13.61 9.19
N VAL A 158 -9.54 13.12 9.41
CA VAL A 158 -9.96 12.50 10.68
C VAL A 158 -9.11 11.26 11.01
N ALA A 159 -8.73 10.47 10.00
CA ALA A 159 -7.86 9.31 10.20
C ALA A 159 -6.42 9.71 10.56
N ASP A 160 -5.88 10.75 9.91
CA ASP A 160 -4.50 11.20 10.08
C ASP A 160 -4.28 12.08 11.33
N THR A 161 -5.33 12.73 11.84
CA THR A 161 -5.28 13.57 13.04
C THR A 161 -5.91 12.88 14.25
N GLU A 162 -7.23 12.86 14.33
CA GLU A 162 -8.00 12.46 15.52
C GLU A 162 -7.88 10.97 15.84
N LEU A 163 -7.93 10.11 14.81
CA LEU A 163 -7.77 8.67 14.94
C LEU A 163 -6.30 8.32 15.21
N ALA A 164 -5.37 8.85 14.41
CA ALA A 164 -3.93 8.67 14.62
C ALA A 164 -3.47 9.10 16.02
N ASN A 165 -4.02 10.19 16.56
CA ASN A 165 -3.74 10.63 17.92
C ASN A 165 -4.22 9.60 18.95
N LYS A 166 -5.48 9.17 18.91
CA LYS A 166 -6.02 8.24 19.91
C LYS A 166 -5.41 6.83 19.78
N VAL A 167 -5.35 6.29 18.57
CA VAL A 167 -4.68 5.01 18.27
C VAL A 167 -3.21 5.07 18.65
N GLY A 168 -2.48 6.06 18.13
CA GLY A 168 -1.05 6.20 18.33
C GLY A 168 -0.70 6.47 19.79
N MET A 169 -1.17 7.59 20.34
CA MET A 169 -0.75 8.07 21.66
C MET A 169 -1.30 7.24 22.82
N LEU A 170 -2.56 6.78 22.72
CA LEU A 170 -3.26 6.21 23.87
C LEU A 170 -3.27 4.67 23.89
N VAL A 171 -3.12 4.00 22.74
CA VAL A 171 -3.20 2.52 22.65
C VAL A 171 -1.87 1.91 22.18
N PHE A 172 -1.38 2.38 21.02
CA PHE A 172 -0.20 1.80 20.38
C PHE A 172 1.08 2.09 21.17
N ARG A 173 1.32 3.34 21.58
CA ARG A 173 2.57 3.72 22.28
C ARG A 173 2.78 3.01 23.62
N PRO A 174 1.79 2.91 24.53
CA PRO A 174 1.94 2.21 25.82
C PRO A 174 2.31 0.73 25.68
N VAL A 175 1.87 0.07 24.59
CA VAL A 175 2.27 -1.31 24.29
C VAL A 175 3.62 -1.34 23.56
N PHE A 176 3.68 -0.77 22.36
CA PHE A 176 4.81 -0.96 21.43
C PHE A 176 6.13 -0.37 21.96
N PHE A 177 6.14 0.88 22.42
CA PHE A 177 7.41 1.52 22.81
C PHE A 177 7.92 1.02 24.17
N ASN A 178 7.06 0.52 25.05
CA ASN A 178 7.52 -0.17 26.25
C ASN A 178 8.21 -1.49 25.88
N LEU A 179 7.58 -2.33 25.04
CA LEU A 179 8.19 -3.57 24.55
C LEU A 179 9.51 -3.31 23.81
N ALA A 180 9.55 -2.27 22.96
CA ALA A 180 10.78 -1.87 22.26
C ALA A 180 11.87 -1.31 23.18
N ALA A 181 11.52 -0.81 24.36
CA ALA A 181 12.45 -0.42 25.42
C ALA A 181 12.80 -1.56 26.40
N GLY A 182 12.40 -2.80 26.11
CA GLY A 182 12.63 -3.97 26.98
C GLY A 182 11.79 -3.96 28.27
N LYS A 183 10.70 -3.19 28.31
CA LYS A 183 9.79 -3.07 29.45
C LYS A 183 8.50 -3.86 29.20
N PRO A 184 7.76 -4.27 30.26
CA PRO A 184 6.40 -4.79 30.11
C PRO A 184 5.50 -3.77 29.39
N ALA A 185 4.61 -4.26 28.53
CA ALA A 185 3.59 -3.43 27.89
C ALA A 185 2.63 -2.84 28.94
N ASP A 186 2.27 -1.55 28.80
CA ASP A 186 1.30 -0.91 29.67
C ASP A 186 -0.12 -1.12 29.13
N ILE A 187 -0.70 -2.24 29.54
CA ILE A 187 -2.00 -2.72 29.06
C ILE A 187 -3.16 -1.89 29.62
N ASP A 188 -3.03 -1.37 30.85
CA ASP A 188 -4.12 -0.64 31.50
C ASP A 188 -4.27 0.77 30.91
N SER A 189 -3.16 1.46 30.61
CA SER A 189 -3.20 2.69 29.80
C SER A 189 -3.76 2.42 28.40
N ALA A 190 -3.35 1.33 27.74
CA ALA A 190 -3.82 0.99 26.41
C ALA A 190 -5.34 0.70 26.37
N LYS A 191 -5.87 -0.03 27.36
CA LYS A 191 -7.32 -0.23 27.54
C LYS A 191 -8.06 1.08 27.78
N SER A 192 -7.56 1.95 28.68
CA SER A 192 -8.17 3.27 28.90
C SER A 192 -8.16 4.14 27.64
N GLY A 193 -7.10 4.06 26.83
CA GLY A 193 -7.02 4.70 25.52
C GLY A 193 -8.02 4.15 24.52
N PHE A 194 -8.22 2.83 24.51
CA PHE A 194 -9.13 2.15 23.61
C PHE A 194 -10.60 2.44 23.92
N GLU A 195 -11.00 2.55 25.19
CA GLU A 195 -12.38 2.93 25.51
C GLU A 195 -12.68 4.38 25.13
N LYS A 196 -11.76 5.33 25.34
CA LYS A 196 -11.90 6.71 24.85
C LYS A 196 -12.04 6.79 23.32
N LEU A 197 -11.37 5.90 22.60
CA LEU A 197 -11.53 5.75 21.16
C LEU A 197 -12.92 5.17 20.81
N SER A 198 -13.36 4.17 21.56
CA SER A 198 -14.61 3.43 21.36
C SER A 198 -15.87 4.15 21.83
N GLU A 199 -15.73 5.21 22.64
CA GLU A 199 -16.83 6.10 23.05
C GLU A 199 -17.17 7.16 21.98
N VAL A 200 -16.19 7.59 21.18
CA VAL A 200 -16.35 8.75 20.29
C VAL A 200 -16.06 8.41 18.82
N LEU A 201 -14.86 7.93 18.49
CA LEU A 201 -14.45 7.77 17.09
C LEU A 201 -14.96 6.49 16.44
N LEU A 202 -14.99 5.34 17.13
CA LEU A 202 -15.53 4.12 16.51
C LEU A 202 -17.05 4.24 16.22
N PRO A 203 -17.91 4.78 17.11
CA PRO A 203 -19.31 5.07 16.79
C PRO A 203 -19.46 6.09 15.66
N TYR A 204 -18.59 7.11 15.61
CA TYR A 204 -18.60 8.08 14.52
C TYR A 204 -18.26 7.42 13.17
N LEU A 205 -17.18 6.65 13.08
CA LEU A 205 -16.78 5.93 11.85
C LEU A 205 -17.84 4.90 11.43
N GLU A 206 -18.40 4.14 12.37
CA GLU A 206 -19.54 3.24 12.14
C GLU A 206 -20.76 4.00 11.56
N SER A 207 -21.05 5.22 12.03
CA SER A 207 -22.12 6.06 11.47
C SER A 207 -21.78 6.66 10.10
N GLN A 208 -20.51 6.98 9.84
CA GLN A 208 -20.06 7.54 8.57
C GLN A 208 -20.00 6.48 7.46
N LEU A 209 -19.62 5.25 7.79
CA LEU A 209 -19.75 4.15 6.84
C LEU A 209 -21.23 3.91 6.51
N GLY A 210 -22.10 3.93 7.51
CA GLY A 210 -23.51 3.59 7.31
C GLY A 210 -23.63 2.18 6.73
N ASP A 211 -24.55 1.98 5.79
CA ASP A 211 -24.75 0.69 5.12
C ASP A 211 -23.93 0.54 3.82
N ALA A 212 -23.00 1.47 3.54
CA ALA A 212 -22.12 1.40 2.38
C ALA A 212 -20.95 0.42 2.59
N ASP A 213 -20.39 -0.11 1.50
CA ASP A 213 -19.18 -0.92 1.57
C ASP A 213 -17.93 -0.08 1.88
N TRP A 214 -17.92 1.19 1.45
CA TRP A 214 -16.79 2.13 1.56
C TRP A 214 -17.21 3.51 2.06
N PHE A 215 -16.28 4.25 2.66
CA PHE A 215 -16.55 5.58 3.24
C PHE A 215 -16.96 6.64 2.20
N ALA A 216 -16.50 6.50 0.95
CA ALA A 216 -16.89 7.37 -0.16
C ALA A 216 -18.12 6.87 -0.94
N GLY A 217 -18.88 5.91 -0.40
CA GLY A 217 -20.01 5.28 -1.06
C GLY A 217 -19.59 4.04 -1.86
N ASP A 218 -19.77 4.08 -3.18
CA ASP A 218 -19.60 2.90 -4.05
C ASP A 218 -18.12 2.63 -4.45
N MET A 219 -17.19 3.50 -4.05
CA MET A 219 -15.78 3.47 -4.45
C MET A 219 -14.85 3.34 -3.24
N PHE A 220 -13.95 2.35 -3.29
CA PHE A 220 -12.81 2.26 -2.37
C PHE A 220 -11.88 3.45 -2.58
N SER A 221 -11.61 4.20 -1.51
CA SER A 221 -11.01 5.53 -1.58
C SER A 221 -9.86 5.71 -0.58
N ILE A 222 -9.22 6.88 -0.63
CA ILE A 222 -8.19 7.26 0.33
C ILE A 222 -8.68 7.21 1.80
N ALA A 223 -9.96 7.49 2.06
CA ALA A 223 -10.53 7.41 3.41
C ALA A 223 -10.49 5.98 3.95
N ASP A 224 -10.83 5.00 3.10
CA ASP A 224 -10.80 3.58 3.45
C ASP A 224 -9.37 3.11 3.76
N ILE A 225 -8.39 3.56 2.96
CA ILE A 225 -6.97 3.27 3.20
C ILE A 225 -6.48 3.91 4.50
N ALA A 226 -6.78 5.20 4.72
CA ALA A 226 -6.32 5.95 5.88
C ALA A 226 -6.89 5.38 7.19
N VAL A 227 -8.20 5.14 7.25
CA VAL A 227 -8.85 4.50 8.42
C VAL A 227 -8.28 3.09 8.64
N THR A 228 -8.18 2.26 7.58
CA THR A 228 -7.64 0.90 7.72
C THR A 228 -6.20 0.90 8.24
N ALA A 229 -5.35 1.81 7.76
CA ALA A 229 -3.95 1.88 8.20
C ALA A 229 -3.81 2.17 9.71
N GLN A 230 -4.73 2.94 10.29
CA GLN A 230 -4.80 3.17 11.74
C GLN A 230 -5.39 1.94 12.48
N LEU A 231 -6.47 1.34 11.96
CA LEU A 231 -7.06 0.13 12.55
C LEU A 231 -6.08 -1.07 12.57
N MET A 232 -5.24 -1.20 11.54
CA MET A 232 -4.13 -2.17 11.50
C MET A 232 -3.14 -1.97 12.66
N ASN A 233 -2.97 -0.75 13.18
CA ASN A 233 -2.11 -0.51 14.34
C ASN A 233 -2.76 -0.92 15.66
N LEU A 234 -4.08 -0.77 15.79
CA LEU A 234 -4.82 -1.30 16.95
C LEU A 234 -4.76 -2.84 16.97
N ASP A 235 -5.10 -3.48 15.85
CA ASP A 235 -5.10 -4.93 15.71
C ASP A 235 -3.70 -5.53 15.97
N MET A 236 -2.64 -4.86 15.50
CA MET A 236 -1.24 -5.25 15.73
C MET A 236 -0.81 -5.22 17.21
N VAL A 237 -1.40 -4.35 18.04
CA VAL A 237 -1.20 -4.39 19.50
C VAL A 237 -2.34 -5.10 20.24
N GLY A 238 -3.16 -5.89 19.54
CA GLY A 238 -4.15 -6.77 20.15
C GLY A 238 -5.48 -6.12 20.52
N PHE A 239 -5.83 -4.97 19.92
CA PHE A 239 -7.08 -4.25 20.13
C PHE A 239 -7.94 -4.26 18.86
N ALA A 240 -8.61 -5.37 18.57
CA ALA A 240 -9.51 -5.46 17.43
C ALA A 240 -10.72 -4.51 17.56
N VAL A 241 -11.32 -4.11 16.43
CA VAL A 241 -12.62 -3.42 16.43
C VAL A 241 -13.71 -4.43 16.85
N PRO A 242 -14.44 -4.22 17.96
CA PRO A 242 -15.40 -5.18 18.48
C PRO A 242 -16.64 -5.28 17.59
N GLU A 243 -16.93 -6.48 17.09
CA GLU A 243 -17.97 -6.75 16.10
C GLU A 243 -19.40 -6.60 16.66
N ASP A 244 -19.59 -6.88 17.94
CA ASP A 244 -20.85 -6.72 18.66
C ASP A 244 -21.28 -5.25 18.82
N ARG A 245 -20.32 -4.33 18.80
CA ARG A 245 -20.53 -2.87 18.91
C ARG A 245 -20.46 -2.14 17.57
N PHE A 246 -19.55 -2.55 16.68
CA PHE A 246 -19.24 -1.87 15.42
C PHE A 246 -19.19 -2.85 14.24
N PRO A 247 -20.30 -3.55 13.92
CA PRO A 247 -20.31 -4.64 12.96
C PRO A 247 -19.96 -4.17 11.54
N ARG A 248 -20.40 -2.97 11.11
CA ARG A 248 -20.18 -2.50 9.74
C ARG A 248 -18.73 -2.02 9.57
N LEU A 249 -18.17 -1.34 10.57
CA LEU A 249 -16.74 -0.98 10.61
C LEU A 249 -15.84 -2.22 10.68
N ARG A 250 -16.24 -3.26 11.41
CA ARG A 250 -15.51 -4.54 11.43
C ARG A 250 -15.57 -5.27 10.09
N ALA A 251 -16.73 -5.28 9.43
CA ALA A 251 -16.89 -5.82 8.08
C ALA A 251 -16.06 -5.03 7.05
N HIS A 252 -16.05 -3.69 7.15
CA HIS A 252 -15.20 -2.80 6.34
C HIS A 252 -13.71 -3.11 6.51
N TYR A 253 -13.23 -3.21 7.74
CA TYR A 253 -11.85 -3.59 8.01
C TYR A 253 -11.51 -4.95 7.39
N THR A 254 -12.41 -5.93 7.53
CA THR A 254 -12.26 -7.27 6.94
C THR A 254 -12.23 -7.25 5.40
N ARG A 255 -13.06 -6.42 4.75
CA ARG A 255 -13.01 -6.18 3.29
C ARG A 255 -11.69 -5.53 2.88
N CYS A 256 -11.21 -4.53 3.63
CA CYS A 256 -9.98 -3.81 3.33
C CYS A 256 -8.75 -4.73 3.44
N ILE A 257 -8.57 -5.46 4.53
CA ILE A 257 -7.41 -6.36 4.70
C ILE A 257 -7.37 -7.51 3.69
N ALA A 258 -8.51 -7.86 3.07
CA ALA A 258 -8.59 -8.83 1.99
C ALA A 258 -8.15 -8.28 0.61
N ARG A 259 -8.03 -6.96 0.43
CA ARG A 259 -7.49 -6.37 -0.81
C ARG A 259 -6.03 -6.75 -1.00
N LEU A 260 -5.62 -7.08 -2.23
CA LEU A 260 -4.27 -7.59 -2.52
C LEU A 260 -3.14 -6.62 -2.07
N SER A 261 -3.35 -5.32 -2.24
CA SER A 261 -2.48 -4.22 -1.78
C SER A 261 -2.24 -4.26 -0.26
N ILE A 262 -3.32 -4.35 0.51
CA ILE A 262 -3.31 -4.34 1.97
C ILE A 262 -2.83 -5.68 2.51
N ALA A 263 -3.27 -6.81 1.94
CA ALA A 263 -2.79 -8.15 2.29
C ALA A 263 -1.27 -8.32 2.04
N ALA A 264 -0.72 -7.70 0.98
CA ALA A 264 0.72 -7.66 0.76
C ALA A 264 1.44 -6.80 1.82
N CYS A 265 0.86 -5.67 2.20
CA CYS A 265 1.36 -4.82 3.28
C CYS A 265 1.38 -5.57 4.63
N VAL A 266 0.28 -6.26 4.99
CA VAL A 266 0.18 -7.12 6.19
C VAL A 266 1.29 -8.16 6.22
N LYS A 267 1.49 -8.93 5.15
CA LYS A 267 2.58 -9.92 5.06
C LYS A 267 3.97 -9.31 5.24
N GLY A 268 4.19 -8.10 4.73
CA GLY A 268 5.42 -7.34 4.94
C GLY A 268 5.64 -6.97 6.42
N ILE A 269 4.57 -6.57 7.12
CA ILE A 269 4.58 -6.25 8.55
C ILE A 269 4.84 -7.51 9.39
N GLU A 270 4.14 -8.61 9.13
CA GLU A 270 4.35 -9.90 9.81
C GLU A 270 5.80 -10.38 9.68
N LYS A 271 6.36 -10.29 8.46
CA LYS A 271 7.79 -10.60 8.21
C LYS A 271 8.72 -9.67 8.99
N PHE A 272 8.44 -8.36 9.03
CA PHE A 272 9.23 -7.41 9.81
C PHE A 272 9.19 -7.72 11.31
N ILE A 273 8.01 -7.99 11.87
CA ILE A 273 7.82 -8.30 13.30
C ILE A 273 8.58 -9.59 13.67
N SER A 274 8.37 -10.66 12.90
CA SER A 274 9.02 -11.96 13.14
C SER A 274 10.55 -11.90 13.06
N THR A 275 11.12 -11.03 12.24
CA THR A 275 12.58 -10.80 12.15
C THR A 275 13.11 -9.81 13.20
N SER A 276 12.26 -8.94 13.75
CA SER A 276 12.63 -7.95 14.77
C SER A 276 12.57 -8.50 16.21
N GLY A 277 12.00 -9.68 16.42
CA GLY A 277 11.88 -10.30 17.74
C GLY A 277 10.77 -9.73 18.64
N PHE A 278 10.00 -8.75 18.16
CA PHE A 278 8.83 -8.24 18.88
C PHE A 278 7.75 -9.32 19.00
N LYS A 279 7.13 -9.42 20.17
CA LYS A 279 5.97 -10.28 20.43
C LYS A 279 4.81 -9.41 20.90
N PHE A 280 3.67 -9.55 20.24
CA PHE A 280 2.41 -8.94 20.63
C PHE A 280 1.41 -10.05 20.90
N GLU A 281 0.78 -10.01 22.06
CA GLU A 281 -0.32 -10.91 22.43
C GLU A 281 -1.64 -10.23 22.08
N ARG A 282 -2.69 -11.00 21.72
CA ARG A 282 -4.04 -10.43 21.58
C ARG A 282 -4.58 -10.11 22.97
N ILE A 283 -5.07 -8.88 23.16
CA ILE A 283 -5.54 -8.37 24.46
C ILE A 283 -7.07 -8.33 24.50
N ILE A 284 -7.70 -7.98 23.38
CA ILE A 284 -9.15 -7.95 23.18
C ILE A 284 -9.47 -8.77 21.92
N ALA A 285 -10.54 -9.56 21.98
CA ALA A 285 -11.04 -10.40 20.90
C ALA A 285 -12.12 -9.68 20.09
#